data_AF-A0AAW4DCS8-F1
#
_entry.id   AF-A0AAW4DCS8-F1
#
_cell.length_a   1.000
_cell.length_b   1.000
_cell.length_c   1.000
_cell.angle_alpha   90.00
_cell.angle_beta   90.00
_cell.angle_gamma   90.00
#
_symmetry.space_group_name_H-M   'P 1'
#
loop_
_entity.id
_entity.type
_entity.pdbx_description
1 polymer ?
#
loop_
_entity_poly.entity_id
_entity_poly.type
_entity_poly.pdbx_seq_one_letter_code
_entity_poly.pdbx_strand_id
1 'polypeptide(L)'
;MTGKTVEVTCKCCPDKFLARVADRKRGWAQFCSKSCAAYWKQYGRRRGHQSLEMRQAAIDRNSIERLQRDKHGRDSSSGFVYVGGFGPWDDHKDC
;
A
#
# COMPACT_ATOMS: atom_id res chain seq x y z
N MET A 1 -33.16 2.51 2.73
CA MET A 1 -33.00 2.74 1.28
C MET A 1 -31.68 2.12 0.83
N THR A 2 -31.74 1.01 0.10
CA THR A 2 -30.56 0.40 -0.53
C THR A 2 -30.06 1.36 -1.62
N GLY A 3 -28.84 1.88 -1.45
CA GLY A 3 -28.27 2.84 -2.40
C GLY A 3 -28.18 2.21 -3.79
N LYS A 4 -28.74 2.88 -4.81
CA LYS A 4 -28.67 2.43 -6.21
C LYS A 4 -27.19 2.26 -6.60
N THR A 5 -26.86 1.08 -7.13
CA THR A 5 -25.55 0.77 -7.71
C THR A 5 -25.64 0.84 -9.23
N VAL A 6 -24.59 1.33 -9.88
CA VAL A 6 -24.46 1.48 -11.32
C VAL A 6 -23.16 0.87 -11.80
N GLU A 7 -23.18 0.26 -12.98
CA GLU A 7 -21.95 -0.16 -13.66
C GLU A 7 -21.24 1.06 -14.22
N VAL A 8 -19.96 1.19 -13.87
CA VAL A 8 -19.10 2.28 -14.33
C VAL A 8 -17.77 1.75 -14.80
N THR A 9 -17.21 2.39 -15.81
CA THR A 9 -15.87 2.09 -16.29
C THR A 9 -14.83 2.79 -15.41
N CYS A 10 -13.77 2.07 -15.07
CA CYS A 10 -12.62 2.63 -14.39
C CYS A 10 -11.94 3.69 -15.28
N LYS A 11 -11.49 4.79 -14.67
CA LYS A 11 -10.74 5.82 -15.42
C LYS A 11 -9.35 5.34 -15.84
N CYS A 12 -8.77 4.45 -15.04
CA CYS A 12 -7.41 3.94 -15.22
C CYS A 12 -7.37 2.78 -16.20
N CYS A 13 -8.09 1.68 -15.95
CA CYS A 13 -8.20 0.52 -16.83
C CYS A 13 -9.55 0.48 -17.56
N PRO A 14 -9.66 -0.28 -18.66
CA PRO A 14 -10.93 -0.47 -19.39
C PRO A 14 -11.96 -1.35 -18.66
N ASP A 15 -11.72 -1.78 -17.41
CA ASP A 15 -12.61 -2.67 -16.67
C ASP A 15 -13.86 -1.95 -16.16
N LYS A 16 -15.00 -2.67 -16.19
CA LYS A 16 -16.27 -2.24 -15.60
C LYS A 16 -16.36 -2.72 -14.16
N PHE A 17 -16.92 -1.89 -13.28
CA PHE A 17 -17.18 -2.26 -11.88
C PHE A 17 -18.48 -1.63 -11.38
N LEU A 18 -19.03 -2.21 -10.31
CA LEU A 18 -20.23 -1.71 -9.66
C LEU A 18 -19.86 -0.61 -8.65
N ALA A 19 -20.41 0.59 -8.84
CA ALA A 19 -20.25 1.71 -7.93
C ALA A 19 -21.59 2.21 -7.42
N ARG A 20 -21.64 2.75 -6.20
CA ARG A 20 -22.83 3.44 -5.71
C ARG A 20 -22.97 4.79 -6.41
N VAL A 21 -24.20 5.15 -6.76
CA VAL A 21 -24.51 6.43 -7.42
C VAL A 21 -24.04 7.62 -6.57
N ALA A 22 -24.17 7.53 -5.23
CA ALA A 22 -23.74 8.58 -4.32
C ALA A 22 -22.22 8.82 -4.39
N ASP A 23 -21.42 7.75 -4.40
CA ASP A 23 -19.95 7.83 -4.49
C ASP A 23 -19.49 8.37 -5.85
N ARG A 24 -20.24 8.11 -6.93
CA ARG A 24 -19.98 8.71 -8.24
C ARG A 24 -20.27 10.20 -8.28
N LYS A 25 -21.38 10.65 -7.68
CA LYS A 25 -21.71 12.08 -7.58
C LYS A 25 -20.67 12.87 -6.79
N ARG A 26 -20.05 12.24 -5.78
CA ARG A 26 -18.94 12.82 -4.99
C ARG A 26 -17.57 12.72 -5.67
N GLY A 27 -17.47 12.02 -6.81
CA GLY A 27 -16.21 11.79 -7.50
C GLY A 27 -15.27 10.78 -6.82
N TRP A 28 -15.75 9.96 -5.88
CA TRP A 28 -14.94 9.00 -5.14
C TRP A 28 -14.77 7.67 -5.89
N ALA A 29 -15.84 7.14 -6.48
CA ALA A 29 -15.82 5.85 -7.19
C ALA A 29 -15.36 5.98 -8.65
N GLN A 30 -14.19 6.55 -8.90
CA GLN A 30 -13.61 6.69 -10.25
C GLN A 30 -12.77 5.48 -10.69
N PHE A 31 -12.32 4.66 -9.75
CA PHE A 31 -11.38 3.57 -9.98
C PHE A 31 -11.93 2.26 -9.40
N CYS A 32 -11.65 1.14 -10.08
CA CYS A 32 -12.06 -0.18 -9.62
C CYS A 32 -11.25 -0.69 -8.41
N SER A 33 -10.06 -0.14 -8.17
CA SER A 33 -9.15 -0.59 -7.11
C SER A 33 -8.23 0.53 -6.62
N LYS A 34 -7.73 0.40 -5.38
CA LYS A 34 -6.75 1.33 -4.79
C LYS A 34 -5.47 1.42 -5.62
N SER A 35 -5.03 0.31 -6.20
CA SER A 35 -3.88 0.27 -7.09
C SER A 35 -4.10 1.07 -8.38
N CYS A 36 -5.29 1.00 -8.98
CA CYS A 36 -5.64 1.82 -10.15
C CYS A 36 -5.65 3.32 -9.83
N ALA A 37 -6.12 3.70 -8.64
CA ALA A 37 -6.09 5.09 -8.20
C ALA A 37 -4.66 5.60 -7.99
N ALA A 38 -3.80 4.79 -7.36
CA ALA A 38 -2.38 5.12 -7.16
C ALA A 38 -1.63 5.22 -8.49
N TYR A 39 -1.80 4.24 -9.38
CA TYR A 39 -1.20 4.24 -10.70
C TYR A 39 -1.65 5.46 -11.53
N TRP A 40 -2.93 5.79 -11.49
CA TRP A 40 -3.45 6.96 -12.20
C TRP A 40 -2.79 8.26 -11.75
N LYS A 41 -2.56 8.42 -10.44
CA LYS A 41 -1.88 9.60 -9.91
C LYS A 41 -0.43 9.73 -10.39
N GLN A 42 0.25 8.62 -10.63
CA GLN A 42 1.68 8.62 -10.96
C GLN A 42 1.97 8.56 -12.47
N TYR A 43 1.18 7.78 -13.22
CA TYR A 43 1.44 7.45 -14.63
C TYR A 43 0.25 7.72 -15.55
N GLY A 44 -0.93 8.05 -15.01
CA GLY A 44 -2.15 8.25 -15.80
C GLY A 44 -2.83 6.93 -16.22
N ARG A 45 -3.16 6.80 -17.50
CA ARG A 45 -4.00 5.69 -18.00
C ARG A 45 -3.20 4.42 -18.24
N ARG A 46 -3.71 3.27 -17.78
CA ARG A 46 -3.12 1.95 -18.08
C ARG A 46 -3.83 1.30 -19.27
N ARG A 47 -3.08 0.52 -20.06
CA ARG A 47 -3.61 -0.23 -21.22
C ARG A 47 -4.45 -1.45 -20.80
N GLY A 48 -4.23 -2.01 -19.61
CA GLY A 48 -4.96 -3.17 -19.12
C GLY A 48 -4.55 -3.58 -17.70
N HIS A 49 -5.26 -4.55 -17.11
CA HIS A 49 -4.87 -5.11 -15.83
C HIS A 49 -3.53 -5.87 -15.92
N GLN A 50 -2.68 -5.80 -14.89
CA GLN A 50 -1.52 -6.68 -14.78
C GLN A 50 -2.04 -8.11 -14.65
N SER A 51 -1.39 -9.05 -15.32
CA SER A 51 -1.70 -10.48 -15.20
C SER A 51 -1.51 -10.96 -13.75
N LEU A 52 -2.16 -12.07 -13.39
CA LEU A 52 -1.99 -12.68 -12.08
C LEU A 52 -0.53 -13.03 -11.83
N GLU A 53 0.18 -13.52 -12.85
CA GLU A 53 1.62 -13.81 -12.79
C GLU A 53 2.46 -12.57 -12.49
N MET A 54 2.22 -11.46 -13.21
CA MET A 54 2.92 -10.19 -12.95
C MET A 54 2.69 -9.70 -11.51
N ARG A 55 1.47 -9.87 -11.00
CA ARG A 55 1.12 -9.49 -9.64
C ARG A 55 1.85 -10.38 -8.62
N GLN A 56 1.89 -11.68 -8.84
CA GLN A 56 2.59 -12.61 -7.95
C GLN A 56 4.09 -12.32 -7.93
N ALA A 57 4.72 -12.14 -9.09
CA ALA A 57 6.13 -11.78 -9.19
C ALA A 57 6.47 -10.47 -8.46
N ALA A 58 5.57 -9.48 -8.46
CA ALA A 58 5.76 -8.24 -7.69
C ALA A 58 5.69 -8.46 -6.17
N ILE A 59 4.78 -9.34 -5.71
CA ILE A 59 4.68 -9.74 -4.29
C ILE A 59 5.95 -10.48 -3.88
N ASP A 60 6.39 -11.44 -4.69
CA ASP A 60 7.56 -12.25 -4.42
C ASP A 60 8.81 -11.38 -4.31
N ARG A 61 9.03 -10.44 -5.25
CA ARG A 61 10.12 -9.47 -5.14
C ARG A 61 10.07 -8.64 -3.86
N ASN A 62 8.91 -8.08 -3.50
CA ASN A 62 8.76 -7.30 -2.26
C ASN A 62 9.03 -8.15 -1.01
N SER A 63 8.62 -9.42 -1.03
CA SER A 63 8.85 -10.36 0.07
C SER A 63 10.34 -10.67 0.24
N ILE A 64 11.07 -10.88 -0.87
CA ILE A 64 12.51 -11.14 -0.87
C ILE A 64 13.26 -9.90 -0.33
N GLU A 65 12.91 -8.70 -0.79
CA GLU A 65 13.51 -7.45 -0.32
C GLU A 65 13.32 -7.25 1.20
N ARG A 66 12.13 -7.56 1.73
CA ARG A 66 11.87 -7.51 3.19
C ARG A 66 12.75 -8.49 3.94
N LEU A 67 12.81 -9.76 3.50
CA LEU A 67 13.63 -10.79 4.13
C LEU A 67 15.13 -10.43 4.12
N GLN A 68 15.63 -9.83 3.03
CA GLN A 68 17.02 -9.37 2.95
C GLN A 68 17.31 -8.23 3.94
N ARG A 69 16.39 -7.28 4.09
CA ARG A 69 16.52 -6.20 5.09
C ARG A 69 16.56 -6.76 6.50
N ASP A 70 15.69 -7.71 6.82
CA ASP A 70 15.64 -8.31 8.15
C ASP A 70 16.90 -9.12 8.47
N LYS A 71 17.47 -9.81 7.47
CA LYS A 71 18.79 -10.48 7.62
C LYS A 71 19.91 -9.47 7.86
N HIS A 72 20.01 -8.42 7.04
CA HIS A 72 21.01 -7.36 7.22
C HIS A 72 20.83 -6.55 8.50
N GLY A 73 19.61 -6.45 9.05
CA GLY A 73 19.34 -5.83 10.34
C GLY A 73 19.74 -6.69 11.54
N ARG A 74 19.93 -8.00 11.35
CA ARG A 74 20.32 -8.95 12.39
C ARG A 74 21.83 -9.22 12.41
N ASP A 75 22.51 -9.02 11.29
CA ASP A 75 23.98 -9.12 11.19
C ASP A 75 24.72 -7.83 11.62
N SER A 76 24.00 -6.73 11.86
CA SER A 76 24.51 -5.60 12.65
C SER A 76 24.48 -5.92 14.15
N SER A 77 25.19 -6.98 14.53
CA SER A 77 25.82 -7.05 15.85
C SER A 77 27.03 -6.10 15.89
N SER A 78 26.87 -4.86 15.43
CA SER A 78 27.72 -3.76 15.90
C SER A 78 27.23 -3.46 17.31
N GLY A 79 27.85 -4.13 18.29
CA GLY A 79 27.50 -4.05 19.69
C GLY A 79 27.26 -2.59 20.11
N PHE A 80 26.07 -2.32 20.62
CA PHE A 80 25.82 -1.13 21.39
C PHE A 80 26.60 -1.29 22.71
N VAL A 81 27.85 -0.84 22.71
CA VAL A 81 28.67 -0.80 23.93
C VAL A 81 28.15 0.37 24.76
N TYR A 82 27.53 0.08 25.89
CA TYR A 82 27.16 1.09 26.87
C TYR A 82 28.44 1.61 27.55
N VAL A 83 29.08 2.59 26.95
CA VAL A 83 30.15 3.36 27.59
C VAL A 83 29.50 4.59 28.23
N GLY A 84 29.13 4.47 29.50
CA GLY A 84 28.74 5.61 30.32
C GLY A 84 27.24 5.91 30.39
N GLY A 85 26.54 5.14 31.21
CA GLY A 85 25.78 5.70 32.34
C GLY A 85 24.51 6.54 32.13
N PHE A 86 24.06 6.91 30.93
CA PHE A 86 22.80 7.66 30.77
C PHE A 86 22.00 7.23 29.53
N GLY A 87 20.89 6.51 29.76
CA GLY A 87 19.90 6.18 28.73
C GLY A 87 18.86 7.30 28.53
N PRO A 88 18.27 7.50 27.33
CA PRO A 88 17.38 8.62 27.02
C PRO A 88 15.91 8.47 27.46
N TRP A 89 15.60 7.55 28.38
CA TRP A 89 14.23 7.26 28.80
C TRP A 89 14.17 7.00 30.31
N ASP A 90 14.63 7.96 31.12
CA ASP A 90 14.32 7.96 32.55
C ASP A 90 13.01 8.73 32.76
N ASP A 91 11.90 8.15 32.27
CA ASP A 91 10.53 8.51 32.68
C ASP A 91 10.17 7.66 33.91
N HIS A 92 10.92 7.81 35.00
CA HIS A 92 10.44 7.38 36.32
C HIS A 92 9.43 8.40 36.83
N LYS A 93 8.22 8.19 36.32
CA LYS A 93 6.95 8.54 36.94
C LYS A 93 6.88 8.02 38.39
N ASP A 94 6.38 8.92 39.25
CA ASP A 94 5.70 8.66 40.52
C ASP A 94 6.55 8.21 41.73
N CYS A 95 6.97 9.16 42.57
CA CYS A 95 6.41 9.37 43.92
C CYS A 95 6.88 10.68 44.58
#